data_AF-A0A2G6FX67-F1
#
_entry.id   AF-A0A2G6FX67-F1
#
_cell.length_a   1.000
_cell.length_b   1.000
_cell.length_c   1.000
_cell.angle_alpha   90.00
_cell.angle_beta   90.00
_cell.angle_gamma   90.00
#
_symmetry.space_group_name_H-M   'P 1'
#
loop_
_entity.id
_entity.type
_entity.pdbx_description
1 polymer ?
#
loop_
_entity_poly.entity_id
_entity_poly.type
_entity_poly.pdbx_seq_one_letter_code
_entity_poly.pdbx_strand_id
1 'polypeptide(L)'
;MKIAIGADHRGFELKEMLIKHLQDQGHQVQDMGTDSTMAVDYPQFARLVAQAIAAGRSERGVMIDGTGTGSCMVANKVPGARAVMAYDLSSARNGREHNDANLLTLGAGLIEGNLAAQIVDVFLTTECTESRHQRRVATATGGAPEDLARYIDHTILKPDATRAMIDKVVAEAREYRFRSVCVNPCWVRTVAEGLRGSDVLTCSVVGFPLGANTPEMKGLEARQAIADGAQEIDMVINVGRLKDGDDDYILRDIRAVTDVCREGGAVSKVIIETALLTDEEKVRACELSRCAHADFVKTSTGFSSGGATAEDIALMASVVHPAGMEVKASGGIRSFIDAKRMIDAGATRIGASAGITIVQEARSASAQ
;
A
#
# COMPACT_ATOMS: atom_id res chain seq x y z
N MET A 1 -12.62 -20.09 5.44
CA MET A 1 -11.63 -19.25 4.72
C MET A 1 -11.58 -19.64 3.25
N LYS A 2 -11.06 -18.75 2.39
CA LYS A 2 -10.76 -19.05 0.97
C LYS A 2 -9.35 -19.61 0.85
N ILE A 3 -9.21 -20.83 0.31
CA ILE A 3 -7.93 -21.54 0.19
C ILE A 3 -7.64 -21.81 -1.28
N ALA A 4 -6.48 -21.35 -1.76
CA ALA A 4 -5.95 -21.77 -3.05
C ALA A 4 -5.15 -23.07 -2.87
N ILE A 5 -5.47 -24.10 -3.64
CA ILE A 5 -4.73 -25.36 -3.64
C ILE A 5 -4.25 -25.70 -5.04
N GLY A 6 -3.01 -26.19 -5.16
CA GLY A 6 -2.44 -26.59 -6.44
C GLY A 6 -1.52 -27.79 -6.30
N ALA A 7 -1.34 -28.50 -7.40
CA ALA A 7 -0.38 -29.59 -7.49
C ALA A 7 0.13 -29.80 -8.91
N ASP A 8 1.33 -30.36 -9.01
CA ASP A 8 1.75 -31.06 -10.23
C ASP A 8 1.19 -32.49 -10.29
N HIS A 9 1.52 -33.22 -11.35
CA HIS A 9 1.09 -34.60 -11.56
C HIS A 9 1.44 -35.56 -10.43
N ARG A 10 2.54 -35.33 -9.71
CA ARG A 10 2.95 -36.18 -8.59
C ARG A 10 2.13 -35.90 -7.34
N GLY A 11 1.65 -34.67 -7.19
CA GLY A 11 0.79 -34.26 -6.08
C GLY A 11 -0.71 -34.45 -6.33
N PHE A 12 -1.13 -34.84 -7.54
CA PHE A 12 -2.54 -34.86 -7.95
C PHE A 12 -3.46 -35.63 -6.99
N GLU A 13 -3.15 -36.89 -6.66
CA GLU A 13 -4.01 -37.70 -5.80
C GLU A 13 -4.10 -37.13 -4.37
N LEU A 14 -2.98 -36.63 -3.84
CA LEU A 14 -2.94 -36.00 -2.53
C LEU A 14 -3.74 -34.69 -2.52
N LYS A 15 -3.68 -33.91 -3.61
CA LYS A 15 -4.46 -32.69 -3.80
C LYS A 15 -5.96 -32.98 -3.78
N GLU A 16 -6.44 -33.96 -4.54
CA GLU A 16 -7.86 -34.33 -4.59
C GLU A 16 -8.38 -34.75 -3.21
N MET A 17 -7.61 -35.53 -2.47
CA MET A 17 -7.95 -35.91 -1.11
C MET A 17 -8.03 -34.69 -0.18
N LEU A 18 -7.04 -33.80 -0.23
CA LEU A 18 -7.00 -32.59 0.60
C LEU A 18 -8.09 -31.57 0.23
N ILE A 19 -8.48 -31.44 -1.04
CA ILE A 19 -9.62 -30.63 -1.46
C ILE A 19 -10.88 -31.09 -0.71
N LYS A 20 -11.14 -32.39 -0.70
CA LYS A 20 -12.29 -32.96 0.01
C LYS A 20 -12.22 -32.68 1.52
N HIS A 21 -11.07 -32.95 2.14
CA HIS A 21 -10.85 -32.70 3.58
C HIS A 21 -11.13 -31.23 3.96
N LEU A 22 -10.62 -30.27 3.17
CA LEU A 22 -10.83 -28.84 3.39
C LEU A 22 -12.29 -28.42 3.19
N GLN A 23 -12.97 -28.98 2.20
CA GLN A 23 -14.39 -28.73 1.94
C GLN A 23 -15.27 -29.30 3.06
N ASP A 24 -14.95 -30.47 3.59
CA ASP A 24 -15.65 -31.09 4.73
C ASP A 24 -15.54 -30.23 6.01
N GLN A 25 -14.48 -29.41 6.13
CA GLN A 25 -14.31 -28.41 7.19
C GLN A 25 -14.96 -27.04 6.89
N GLY A 26 -15.70 -26.92 5.78
CA GLY A 26 -16.43 -25.71 5.40
C GLY A 26 -15.57 -24.61 4.78
N HIS A 27 -14.38 -24.93 4.26
CA HIS A 27 -13.55 -23.98 3.54
C HIS A 27 -13.97 -23.83 2.07
N GLN A 28 -13.81 -22.63 1.52
CA GLN A 28 -13.98 -22.39 0.09
C GLN A 28 -12.66 -22.70 -0.61
N VAL A 29 -12.62 -23.75 -1.42
CA VAL A 29 -11.39 -24.22 -2.07
C VAL A 29 -11.36 -23.81 -3.53
N GLN A 30 -10.29 -23.14 -3.94
CA GLN A 30 -9.98 -22.83 -5.34
C GLN A 30 -8.87 -23.78 -5.81
N ASP A 31 -9.23 -24.75 -6.63
CA ASP A 31 -8.26 -25.63 -7.28
C ASP A 31 -7.58 -24.91 -8.45
N MET A 32 -6.26 -24.85 -8.39
CA MET A 32 -5.38 -24.21 -9.36
C MET A 32 -4.28 -25.19 -9.82
N GLY A 33 -4.43 -26.48 -9.57
CA GLY A 33 -3.48 -27.53 -9.92
C GLY A 33 -3.79 -28.23 -11.24
N THR A 34 -3.02 -29.28 -11.53
CA THR A 34 -3.35 -30.24 -12.59
C THR A 34 -4.63 -31.02 -12.26
N ASP A 35 -5.31 -31.52 -13.28
CA ASP A 35 -6.52 -32.35 -13.20
C ASP A 35 -6.26 -33.84 -13.48
N SER A 36 -4.98 -34.22 -13.65
CA SER A 36 -4.59 -35.58 -13.99
C SER A 36 -3.17 -35.94 -13.51
N THR A 37 -2.84 -37.22 -13.60
CA THR A 37 -1.50 -37.79 -13.35
C THR A 37 -0.53 -37.62 -14.52
N MET A 38 -0.93 -36.91 -15.58
CA MET A 38 -0.09 -36.65 -16.74
C MET A 38 1.02 -35.66 -16.41
N ALA A 39 2.26 -35.97 -16.80
CA ALA A 39 3.44 -35.18 -16.48
C ALA A 39 3.29 -33.69 -16.85
N VAL A 40 3.51 -32.83 -15.86
CA VAL A 40 3.45 -31.36 -15.94
C VAL A 40 4.44 -30.73 -14.96
N ASP A 41 4.83 -29.48 -15.20
CA ASP A 41 5.82 -28.77 -14.41
C ASP A 41 5.20 -28.00 -13.22
N TYR A 42 5.62 -28.31 -12.00
CA TYR A 42 5.14 -27.65 -10.77
C TYR A 42 5.27 -26.11 -10.73
N PRO A 43 6.26 -25.43 -11.37
CA PRO A 43 6.43 -23.99 -11.21
C PRO A 43 5.22 -23.17 -11.66
N GLN A 44 4.45 -23.63 -12.64
CA GLN A 44 3.28 -22.90 -13.12
C GLN A 44 2.19 -22.84 -12.04
N PHE A 45 1.91 -23.97 -11.39
CA PHE A 45 0.90 -24.07 -10.35
C PHE A 45 1.34 -23.40 -9.05
N ALA A 46 2.62 -23.54 -8.69
CA ALA A 46 3.19 -22.85 -7.53
C ALA A 46 3.06 -21.33 -7.66
N ARG A 47 3.30 -20.77 -8.86
CA ARG A 47 3.08 -19.33 -9.12
C ARG A 47 1.60 -18.95 -9.05
N LEU A 48 0.69 -19.75 -9.61
CA LEU A 48 -0.74 -19.46 -9.58
C LEU A 48 -1.28 -19.38 -8.15
N VAL A 49 -0.93 -20.36 -7.30
CA VAL A 49 -1.31 -20.35 -5.88
C VAL A 49 -0.69 -19.15 -5.17
N ALA A 50 0.61 -18.90 -5.34
CA ALA A 50 1.29 -17.76 -4.71
C ALA A 50 0.71 -16.40 -5.14
N GLN A 51 0.34 -16.23 -6.42
CA GLN A 51 -0.31 -15.03 -6.93
C GLN A 51 -1.74 -14.85 -6.41
N ALA A 52 -2.48 -15.95 -6.15
CA ALA A 52 -3.80 -15.86 -5.52
C ALA A 52 -3.71 -15.31 -4.09
N ILE A 53 -2.67 -15.72 -3.35
CA ILE A 53 -2.37 -15.20 -2.02
C ILE A 53 -1.92 -13.74 -2.07
N ALA A 54 -0.93 -13.42 -2.91
CA ALA A 54 -0.39 -12.07 -3.02
C ALA A 54 -1.45 -11.04 -3.43
N ALA A 55 -2.41 -11.43 -4.29
CA ALA A 55 -3.51 -10.57 -4.73
C ALA A 55 -4.70 -10.53 -3.76
N GLY A 56 -4.64 -11.19 -2.60
CA GLY A 56 -5.75 -11.25 -1.63
C GLY A 56 -6.99 -12.03 -2.11
N ARG A 57 -6.88 -12.79 -3.22
CA ARG A 57 -7.97 -13.64 -3.73
C ARG A 57 -8.21 -14.88 -2.86
N SER A 58 -7.17 -15.32 -2.16
CA SER A 58 -7.22 -16.42 -1.19
C SER A 58 -6.49 -16.03 0.10
N GLU A 59 -6.96 -16.52 1.22
CA GLU A 59 -6.39 -16.23 2.54
C GLU A 59 -5.18 -17.13 2.84
N ARG A 60 -5.21 -18.39 2.37
CA ARG A 60 -4.14 -19.38 2.56
C ARG A 60 -3.93 -20.23 1.33
N GLY A 61 -2.70 -20.70 1.13
CA GLY A 61 -2.29 -21.52 0.01
C GLY A 61 -1.77 -22.90 0.42
N VAL A 62 -2.05 -23.93 -0.36
CA VAL A 62 -1.44 -25.26 -0.26
C VAL A 62 -0.92 -25.67 -1.63
N MET A 63 0.36 -26.02 -1.74
CA MET A 63 0.99 -26.45 -2.99
C MET A 63 1.67 -27.80 -2.82
N ILE A 64 1.41 -28.73 -3.74
CA ILE A 64 1.87 -30.11 -3.61
C ILE A 64 2.70 -30.46 -4.84
N ASP A 65 3.94 -30.91 -4.63
CA ASP A 65 4.75 -31.49 -5.70
C ASP A 65 5.41 -32.79 -5.20
N GLY A 66 6.32 -33.36 -5.97
CA GLY A 66 7.05 -34.56 -5.57
C GLY A 66 7.74 -34.46 -4.19
N THR A 67 8.38 -33.33 -3.87
CA THR A 67 9.07 -33.09 -2.58
C THR A 67 8.57 -31.85 -1.85
N GLY A 68 7.91 -30.90 -2.50
CA GLY A 68 7.51 -29.60 -1.94
C GLY A 68 8.63 -28.56 -1.91
N THR A 69 9.88 -28.95 -2.22
CA THR A 69 11.04 -28.03 -2.17
C THR A 69 11.03 -27.06 -3.33
N GLY A 70 10.83 -27.58 -4.55
CA GLY A 70 10.84 -26.78 -5.78
C GLY A 70 9.70 -25.77 -5.77
N SER A 71 8.49 -26.20 -5.47
CA SER A 71 7.34 -25.31 -5.34
C SER A 71 7.54 -24.24 -4.27
N CYS A 72 8.16 -24.56 -3.12
CA CYS A 72 8.47 -23.59 -2.07
C CYS A 72 9.41 -22.48 -2.58
N MET A 73 10.47 -22.87 -3.29
CA MET A 73 11.41 -21.92 -3.89
C MET A 73 10.73 -21.03 -4.95
N VAL A 74 9.82 -21.57 -5.74
CA VAL A 74 9.08 -20.80 -6.76
C VAL A 74 8.08 -19.85 -6.11
N ALA A 75 7.30 -20.32 -5.15
CA ALA A 75 6.28 -19.53 -4.48
C ALA A 75 6.89 -18.31 -3.75
N ASN A 76 8.03 -18.49 -3.06
CA ASN A 76 8.73 -17.39 -2.39
C ASN A 76 9.35 -16.34 -3.33
N LYS A 77 9.33 -16.56 -4.66
CA LYS A 77 9.72 -15.50 -5.64
C LYS A 77 8.57 -14.54 -5.93
N VAL A 78 7.35 -14.82 -5.50
CA VAL A 78 6.19 -13.95 -5.67
C VAL A 78 6.08 -13.02 -4.46
N PRO A 79 6.25 -11.70 -4.63
CA PRO A 79 6.08 -10.75 -3.53
C PRO A 79 4.73 -10.91 -2.84
N GLY A 80 4.73 -10.94 -1.50
CA GLY A 80 3.52 -11.18 -0.70
C GLY A 80 3.23 -12.64 -0.36
N ALA A 81 3.83 -13.61 -1.07
CA ALA A 81 3.78 -15.01 -0.70
C ALA A 81 4.93 -15.37 0.26
N ARG A 82 4.60 -16.04 1.35
CA ARG A 82 5.52 -16.60 2.35
C ARG A 82 5.29 -18.09 2.41
N ALA A 83 6.02 -18.82 1.57
CA ALA A 83 5.88 -20.25 1.46
C ALA A 83 6.78 -20.97 2.47
N VAL A 84 6.24 -21.97 3.16
CA VAL A 84 6.99 -22.87 4.03
C VAL A 84 6.76 -24.31 3.60
N MET A 85 7.82 -25.10 3.61
CA MET A 85 7.74 -26.53 3.38
C MET A 85 7.61 -27.25 4.72
N ALA A 86 6.70 -28.22 4.82
CA ALA A 86 6.51 -29.02 6.02
C ALA A 86 6.31 -30.51 5.70
N TYR A 87 6.91 -31.36 6.54
CA TYR A 87 6.73 -32.82 6.47
C TYR A 87 6.24 -33.42 7.79
N ASP A 88 6.07 -32.59 8.81
CA ASP A 88 5.59 -32.98 10.13
C ASP A 88 4.79 -31.82 10.76
N LEU A 89 4.09 -32.11 11.86
CA LEU A 89 3.25 -31.13 12.54
C LEU A 89 4.07 -29.97 13.14
N SER A 90 5.33 -30.22 13.51
CA SER A 90 6.19 -29.22 14.14
C SER A 90 6.65 -28.16 13.15
N SER A 91 7.10 -28.58 11.97
CA SER A 91 7.49 -27.71 10.87
C SER A 91 6.31 -26.88 10.36
N ALA A 92 5.12 -27.47 10.28
CA ALA A 92 3.89 -26.76 9.92
C ALA A 92 3.55 -25.66 10.93
N ARG A 93 3.56 -26.02 12.22
CA ARG A 93 3.31 -25.09 13.33
C ARG A 93 4.34 -23.96 13.35
N ASN A 94 5.63 -24.29 13.34
CA ASN A 94 6.71 -23.30 13.36
C ASN A 94 6.66 -22.37 12.13
N GLY A 95 6.31 -22.91 10.95
CA GLY A 95 6.11 -22.12 9.74
C GLY A 95 5.07 -21.02 9.94
N ARG A 96 3.96 -21.33 10.60
CA ARG A 96 2.91 -20.35 10.95
C ARG A 96 3.29 -19.47 12.11
N GLU A 97 3.58 -20.06 13.26
CA GLU A 97 3.76 -19.37 14.53
C GLU A 97 4.94 -18.41 14.50
N HIS A 98 6.03 -18.78 13.82
CA HIS A 98 7.27 -18.00 13.83
C HIS A 98 7.45 -17.12 12.59
N ASN A 99 6.93 -17.56 11.44
CA ASN A 99 7.19 -16.92 10.15
C ASN A 99 5.92 -16.40 9.46
N ASP A 100 4.76 -16.57 10.09
CA ASP A 100 3.45 -16.24 9.55
C ASP A 100 3.30 -16.66 8.07
N ALA A 101 3.79 -17.86 7.75
CA ALA A 101 3.74 -18.38 6.39
C ALA A 101 2.29 -18.46 5.91
N ASN A 102 1.98 -17.95 4.72
CA ASN A 102 0.63 -17.92 4.18
C ASN A 102 0.43 -18.95 3.05
N LEU A 103 1.49 -19.69 2.69
CA LEU A 103 1.47 -20.79 1.73
C LEU A 103 2.24 -21.98 2.30
N LEU A 104 1.63 -23.16 2.31
CA LEU A 104 2.24 -24.42 2.72
C LEU A 104 2.63 -25.22 1.49
N THR A 105 3.84 -25.79 1.46
CA THR A 105 4.24 -26.76 0.43
C THR A 105 4.46 -28.15 1.01
N LEU A 106 4.00 -29.16 0.27
CA LEU A 106 4.02 -30.57 0.66
C LEU A 106 4.67 -31.43 -0.42
N GLY A 107 5.37 -32.47 0.01
CA GLY A 107 5.96 -33.48 -0.87
C GLY A 107 5.14 -34.75 -0.89
N ALA A 108 4.37 -34.99 -1.95
CA ALA A 108 3.54 -36.18 -2.07
C ALA A 108 4.33 -37.50 -2.04
N GLY A 109 5.63 -37.47 -2.40
CA GLY A 109 6.52 -38.63 -2.29
C GLY A 109 7.12 -38.86 -0.90
N LEU A 110 6.80 -38.02 0.09
CA LEU A 110 7.46 -38.00 1.40
C LEU A 110 6.51 -38.12 2.59
N ILE A 111 5.21 -37.89 2.40
CA ILE A 111 4.21 -37.93 3.46
C ILE A 111 2.96 -38.69 3.03
N GLU A 112 2.36 -39.44 3.95
CA GLU A 112 1.10 -40.15 3.73
C GLU A 112 -0.11 -39.22 3.88
N GLY A 113 -1.23 -39.57 3.25
CA GLY A 113 -2.42 -38.72 3.17
C GLY A 113 -2.98 -38.28 4.54
N ASN A 114 -3.08 -39.19 5.51
CA ASN A 114 -3.58 -38.84 6.85
C ASN A 114 -2.67 -37.85 7.57
N LEU A 115 -1.35 -38.01 7.45
CA LEU A 115 -0.40 -37.08 8.04
C LEU A 115 -0.45 -35.73 7.32
N ALA A 116 -0.56 -35.73 5.99
CA ALA A 116 -0.69 -34.50 5.20
C ALA A 116 -1.92 -33.68 5.61
N ALA A 117 -3.07 -34.32 5.82
CA ALA A 117 -4.27 -33.64 6.32
C ALA A 117 -4.05 -32.98 7.69
N GLN A 118 -3.41 -33.70 8.64
CA GLN A 118 -3.08 -33.14 9.95
C GLN A 118 -2.08 -31.97 9.87
N ILE A 119 -1.08 -32.06 8.97
CA ILE A 119 -0.12 -30.97 8.72
C ILE A 119 -0.86 -29.72 8.21
N VAL A 120 -1.78 -29.89 7.26
CA VAL A 120 -2.62 -28.81 6.73
C VAL A 120 -3.48 -28.20 7.84
N ASP A 121 -4.13 -29.02 8.66
CA ASP A 121 -4.96 -28.54 9.77
C ASP A 121 -4.15 -27.70 10.77
N VAL A 122 -2.97 -28.20 11.18
CA VAL A 122 -2.07 -27.45 12.07
C VAL A 122 -1.63 -26.13 11.43
N PHE A 123 -1.29 -26.14 10.15
CA PHE A 123 -0.92 -24.92 9.43
C PHE A 123 -2.07 -23.90 9.34
N LEU A 124 -3.30 -24.35 9.08
CA LEU A 124 -4.44 -23.44 8.93
C LEU A 124 -4.92 -22.86 10.26
N THR A 125 -4.77 -23.61 11.36
CA THR A 125 -5.25 -23.22 12.68
C THR A 125 -4.22 -22.51 13.55
N THR A 126 -2.92 -22.60 13.23
CA THR A 126 -1.86 -21.93 14.00
C THR A 126 -1.77 -20.44 13.65
N GLU A 127 -1.77 -19.60 14.68
CA GLU A 127 -1.63 -18.14 14.59
C GLU A 127 -0.24 -17.65 14.96
N CYS A 128 0.20 -16.55 14.34
CA CYS A 128 1.44 -15.83 14.70
C CYS A 128 1.09 -14.71 15.69
N THR A 129 1.10 -15.02 16.99
CA THR A 129 0.63 -14.10 18.03
C THR A 129 1.76 -13.39 18.79
N GLU A 130 2.95 -13.99 18.83
CA GLU A 130 4.08 -13.40 19.55
C GLU A 130 4.66 -12.20 18.81
N SER A 131 4.80 -11.08 19.52
CA SER A 131 5.33 -9.82 18.97
C SER A 131 6.71 -9.97 18.34
N ARG A 132 7.59 -10.83 18.89
CA ARG A 132 8.92 -11.09 18.30
C ARG A 132 8.85 -11.77 16.93
N HIS A 133 7.86 -12.63 16.70
CA HIS A 133 7.68 -13.34 15.42
C HIS A 133 7.07 -12.41 14.38
N GLN A 134 6.02 -11.67 14.76
CA GLN A 134 5.41 -10.65 13.91
C GLN A 134 6.44 -9.61 13.41
N ARG A 135 7.36 -9.17 14.29
CA ARG A 135 8.48 -8.29 13.92
C ARG A 135 9.39 -8.92 12.86
N ARG A 136 9.83 -10.17 13.04
CA ARG A 136 10.70 -10.86 12.08
C ARG A 136 10.05 -10.99 10.70
N VAL A 137 8.76 -11.28 10.67
CA VAL A 137 7.98 -11.36 9.43
C VAL A 137 7.94 -10.00 8.73
N ALA A 138 7.76 -8.91 9.46
CA ALA A 138 7.80 -7.56 8.91
C ALA A 138 9.18 -7.21 8.31
N THR A 139 10.27 -7.67 8.92
CA THR A 139 11.63 -7.47 8.39
C THR A 139 11.92 -8.34 7.15
N ALA A 140 11.46 -9.60 7.14
CA ALA A 140 11.74 -10.56 6.06
C ALA A 140 10.95 -10.28 4.77
N THR A 141 9.85 -9.54 4.84
CA THR A 141 8.96 -9.23 3.70
C THR A 141 9.44 -8.05 2.83
N GLY A 142 10.74 -7.76 2.86
CA GLY A 142 11.33 -6.57 2.25
C GLY A 142 11.03 -5.36 3.11
N GLY A 143 12.08 -4.79 3.72
CA GLY A 143 11.95 -3.56 4.48
C GLY A 143 11.32 -2.43 3.65
N ALA A 144 10.75 -1.44 4.33
CA ALA A 144 10.56 -0.15 3.70
C ALA A 144 11.90 0.32 3.09
N PRO A 145 11.88 1.16 2.04
CA PRO A 145 13.09 1.73 1.46
C PRO A 145 14.05 2.23 2.54
N GLU A 146 15.36 2.08 2.32
CA GLU A 146 16.45 2.43 3.26
C GLU A 146 16.31 3.83 3.88
N ASP A 147 15.54 4.72 3.25
CA ASP A 147 15.19 6.03 3.78
C ASP A 147 13.67 6.31 3.73
N LEU A 148 12.88 5.60 4.57
CA LEU A 148 11.43 5.83 4.72
C LEU A 148 11.08 7.31 4.99
N ALA A 149 11.99 8.08 5.58
CA ALA A 149 11.78 9.52 5.79
C ALA A 149 11.56 10.27 4.46
N ARG A 150 12.18 9.82 3.37
CA ARG A 150 12.02 10.40 2.01
C ARG A 150 10.70 10.09 1.33
N TYR A 151 9.87 9.28 1.96
CA TYR A 151 8.49 9.07 1.55
C TYR A 151 7.55 10.00 2.32
N ILE A 152 7.98 10.65 3.39
CA ILE A 152 7.08 11.34 4.31
C ILE A 152 7.02 12.83 4.00
N ASP A 153 5.81 13.31 3.73
CA ASP A 153 5.43 14.71 3.81
C ASP A 153 4.96 14.98 5.25
N HIS A 154 5.83 15.56 6.07
CA HIS A 154 5.58 15.84 7.49
C HIS A 154 4.58 16.99 7.60
N THR A 155 3.39 16.70 8.13
CA THR A 155 2.22 17.54 7.89
C THR A 155 1.69 18.20 9.16
N ILE A 156 1.42 19.51 9.09
CA ILE A 156 0.66 20.25 10.10
C ILE A 156 -0.36 21.19 9.44
N LEU A 157 -1.62 20.76 9.43
CA LEU A 157 -2.73 21.48 8.78
C LEU A 157 -3.84 21.86 9.77
N LYS A 158 -3.63 21.66 11.07
CA LYS A 158 -4.61 22.04 12.08
C LYS A 158 -4.84 23.56 12.06
N PRO A 159 -6.09 24.03 12.19
CA PRO A 159 -6.40 25.46 12.14
C PRO A 159 -5.81 26.25 13.32
N ASP A 160 -5.49 25.58 14.43
CA ASP A 160 -4.87 26.15 15.63
C ASP A 160 -3.33 26.07 15.63
N ALA A 161 -2.70 25.70 14.50
CA ALA A 161 -1.26 25.65 14.38
C ALA A 161 -0.64 27.04 14.58
N THR A 162 0.18 27.17 15.63
CA THR A 162 0.90 28.40 15.97
C THR A 162 2.29 28.44 15.34
N ARG A 163 2.90 29.63 15.29
CA ARG A 163 4.28 29.79 14.80
C ARG A 163 5.27 28.84 15.48
N ALA A 164 5.19 28.68 16.80
CA ALA A 164 6.07 27.78 17.55
C ALA A 164 5.91 26.30 17.13
N MET A 165 4.68 25.88 16.78
CA MET A 165 4.44 24.53 16.25
C MET A 165 5.01 24.36 14.84
N ILE A 166 4.92 25.40 14.00
CA ILE A 166 5.51 25.41 12.66
C ILE A 166 7.04 25.31 12.74
N ASP A 167 7.68 26.14 13.57
CA ASP A 167 9.13 26.12 13.74
C ASP A 167 9.61 24.74 14.25
N LYS A 168 8.83 24.10 15.14
CA LYS A 168 9.09 22.73 15.59
C LYS A 168 9.04 21.73 14.43
N VAL A 169 7.99 21.73 13.61
CA VAL A 169 7.84 20.81 12.46
C VAL A 169 8.94 21.02 11.43
N VAL A 170 9.37 22.26 11.20
CA VAL A 170 10.52 22.58 10.35
C VAL A 170 11.81 21.97 10.91
N ALA A 171 12.08 22.12 12.21
CA ALA A 171 13.26 21.54 12.84
C ALA A 171 13.27 20.01 12.75
N GLU A 172 12.13 19.38 13.06
CA GLU A 172 11.93 17.93 12.95
C GLU A 172 12.17 17.44 11.52
N ALA A 173 11.64 18.13 10.51
CA ALA A 173 11.81 17.72 9.13
C ALA A 173 13.25 17.81 8.65
N ARG A 174 14.02 18.79 9.14
CA ARG A 174 15.47 18.89 8.87
C ARG A 174 16.24 17.76 9.55
N GLU A 175 15.94 17.47 10.82
CA GLU A 175 16.59 16.42 11.59
C GLU A 175 16.37 15.04 10.98
N TYR A 176 15.13 14.72 10.62
CA TYR A 176 14.75 13.43 10.06
C TYR A 176 14.90 13.34 8.55
N ARG A 177 15.23 14.46 7.88
CA ARG A 177 15.36 14.57 6.42
C ARG A 177 14.12 14.09 5.69
N PHE A 178 12.94 14.51 6.16
CA PHE A 178 11.68 14.20 5.50
C PHE A 178 11.65 14.73 4.07
N ARG A 179 10.71 14.24 3.25
CA ARG A 179 10.60 14.68 1.86
C ARG A 179 10.12 16.12 1.75
N SER A 180 9.09 16.47 2.52
CA SER A 180 8.54 17.82 2.55
C SER A 180 7.91 18.16 3.89
N VAL A 181 7.65 19.44 4.11
CA VAL A 181 6.75 19.94 5.16
C VAL A 181 5.47 20.47 4.52
N CYS A 182 4.33 19.91 4.87
CA CYS A 182 3.02 20.28 4.32
C CYS A 182 2.23 21.15 5.30
N VAL A 183 1.91 22.38 4.90
CA VAL A 183 1.25 23.40 5.74
C VAL A 183 0.13 24.15 5.01
N ASN A 184 -0.68 24.87 5.77
CA ASN A 184 -1.65 25.81 5.22
C ASN A 184 -0.94 27.01 4.57
N PRO A 185 -1.54 27.66 3.55
CA PRO A 185 -0.90 28.72 2.77
C PRO A 185 -0.25 29.85 3.58
N CYS A 186 -0.87 30.25 4.70
CA CYS A 186 -0.36 31.34 5.54
C CYS A 186 1.03 31.06 6.18
N TRP A 187 1.45 29.79 6.23
CA TRP A 187 2.73 29.38 6.81
C TRP A 187 3.80 29.09 5.76
N VAL A 188 3.48 29.10 4.46
CA VAL A 188 4.40 28.70 3.39
C VAL A 188 5.70 29.47 3.42
N ARG A 189 5.65 30.81 3.48
CA ARG A 189 6.86 31.64 3.55
C ARG A 189 7.72 31.32 4.77
N THR A 190 7.08 31.14 5.93
CA THR A 190 7.77 30.78 7.18
C THR A 190 8.51 29.45 7.05
N VAL A 191 7.84 28.44 6.48
CA VAL A 191 8.42 27.11 6.26
C VAL A 191 9.54 27.17 5.22
N ALA A 192 9.34 27.83 4.08
CA ALA A 192 10.34 27.98 3.03
C ALA A 192 11.62 28.67 3.54
N GLU A 193 11.47 29.73 4.34
CA GLU A 193 12.60 30.40 4.99
C GLU A 193 13.32 29.47 5.99
N GLY A 194 12.55 28.75 6.82
CA GLY A 194 13.10 27.81 7.81
C GLY A 194 13.78 26.58 7.20
N LEU A 195 13.37 26.15 6.00
CA LEU A 195 13.95 25.02 5.27
C LEU A 195 15.10 25.41 4.33
N ARG A 196 15.44 26.70 4.22
CA ARG A 196 16.56 27.15 3.38
C ARG A 196 17.85 26.40 3.72
N GLY A 197 18.54 25.94 2.68
CA GLY A 197 19.78 25.15 2.80
C GLY A 197 19.58 23.69 3.22
N SER A 198 18.34 23.19 3.25
CA SER A 198 18.04 21.76 3.39
C SER A 198 17.53 21.17 2.07
N ASP A 199 17.43 19.85 1.99
CA ASP A 199 16.84 19.13 0.85
C ASP A 199 15.34 18.80 1.06
N VAL A 200 14.74 19.34 2.11
CA VAL A 200 13.31 19.18 2.44
C VAL A 200 12.50 20.21 1.67
N LEU A 201 11.46 19.75 0.97
CA LEU A 201 10.61 20.60 0.16
C LEU A 201 9.56 21.33 1.00
N THR A 202 9.13 22.51 0.55
CA THR A 202 7.94 23.18 1.11
C THR A 202 6.70 22.79 0.32
N CYS A 203 5.70 22.22 0.99
CA CYS A 203 4.41 21.85 0.40
C CYS A 203 3.28 22.71 0.98
N SER A 204 2.38 23.19 0.14
CA SER A 204 1.13 23.85 0.57
C SER A 204 -0.09 23.05 0.12
N VAL A 205 -1.21 23.23 0.81
CA VAL A 205 -2.53 22.81 0.32
C VAL A 205 -3.26 23.94 -0.42
N VAL A 206 -4.18 23.62 -1.31
CA VAL A 206 -5.01 24.57 -2.09
C VAL A 206 -6.47 24.10 -2.17
N GLY A 207 -7.42 25.02 -2.00
CA GLY A 207 -8.86 24.72 -1.95
C GLY A 207 -9.20 23.75 -0.83
N PHE A 208 -8.40 23.73 0.25
CA PHE A 208 -8.41 22.68 1.26
C PHE A 208 -9.22 23.08 2.51
N PRO A 209 -9.89 22.13 3.19
CA PRO A 209 -10.02 20.70 2.85
C PRO A 209 -11.22 20.39 1.95
N LEU A 210 -12.09 21.36 1.64
CA LEU A 210 -13.40 21.06 1.08
C LEU A 210 -13.44 20.92 -0.45
N GLY A 211 -12.46 21.48 -1.16
CA GLY A 211 -12.39 21.47 -2.63
C GLY A 211 -13.46 22.29 -3.35
N ALA A 212 -14.31 23.03 -2.61
CA ALA A 212 -15.51 23.68 -3.12
C ALA A 212 -15.29 25.14 -3.58
N ASN A 213 -14.06 25.64 -3.55
CA ASN A 213 -13.69 26.92 -4.15
C ASN A 213 -13.78 26.83 -5.69
N THR A 214 -13.95 27.97 -6.36
CA THR A 214 -13.94 28.01 -7.84
C THR A 214 -12.52 27.77 -8.39
N PRO A 215 -12.38 27.31 -9.65
CA PRO A 215 -11.08 27.11 -10.29
C PRO A 215 -10.18 28.35 -10.22
N GLU A 216 -10.77 29.53 -10.43
CA GLU A 216 -10.04 30.80 -10.45
C GLU A 216 -9.42 31.13 -9.09
N MET A 217 -10.15 30.83 -8.00
CA MET A 217 -9.63 31.03 -6.64
C MET A 217 -8.54 30.02 -6.29
N LYS A 218 -8.69 28.75 -6.70
CA LYS A 218 -7.64 27.75 -6.49
C LYS A 218 -6.36 28.09 -7.25
N GLY A 219 -6.47 28.56 -8.49
CA GLY A 219 -5.32 29.01 -9.27
C GLY A 219 -4.61 30.21 -8.65
N LEU A 220 -5.35 31.19 -8.13
CA LEU A 220 -4.77 32.33 -7.41
C LEU A 220 -4.05 31.91 -6.12
N GLU A 221 -4.69 31.05 -5.33
CA GLU A 221 -4.10 30.50 -4.09
C GLU A 221 -2.81 29.72 -4.38
N ALA A 222 -2.82 28.86 -5.40
CA ALA A 222 -1.63 28.12 -5.83
C ALA A 222 -0.49 29.06 -6.27
N ARG A 223 -0.82 30.10 -7.05
CA ARG A 223 0.16 31.09 -7.52
C ARG A 223 0.80 31.83 -6.35
N GLN A 224 -0.02 32.21 -5.36
CA GLN A 224 0.47 32.88 -4.16
C GLN A 224 1.36 31.96 -3.32
N ALA A 225 0.94 30.70 -3.10
CA ALA A 225 1.74 29.73 -2.36
C ALA A 225 3.10 29.48 -3.03
N ILE A 226 3.15 29.33 -4.35
CA ILE A 226 4.40 29.17 -5.10
C ILE A 226 5.27 30.43 -4.99
N ALA A 227 4.69 31.62 -5.11
CA ALA A 227 5.42 32.89 -4.89
C ALA A 227 5.99 33.01 -3.47
N ASP A 228 5.32 32.42 -2.48
CA ASP A 228 5.79 32.34 -1.09
C ASP A 228 6.82 31.23 -0.84
N GLY A 229 7.13 30.40 -1.85
CA GLY A 229 8.19 29.39 -1.80
C GLY A 229 7.70 27.95 -1.75
N ALA A 230 6.41 27.68 -1.98
CA ALA A 230 5.95 26.30 -2.14
C ALA A 230 6.56 25.66 -3.40
N GLN A 231 7.10 24.45 -3.22
CA GLN A 231 7.67 23.61 -4.27
C GLN A 231 6.74 22.45 -4.62
N GLU A 232 5.74 22.18 -3.77
CA GLU A 232 4.68 21.24 -4.05
C GLU A 232 3.30 21.81 -3.62
N ILE A 233 2.25 21.48 -4.36
CA ILE A 233 0.87 21.88 -4.10
C ILE A 233 -0.03 20.64 -4.03
N ASP A 234 -0.73 20.49 -2.91
CA ASP A 234 -1.76 19.47 -2.69
C ASP A 234 -3.15 20.14 -2.80
N MET A 235 -3.77 20.11 -3.98
CA MET A 235 -5.11 20.65 -4.18
C MET A 235 -6.21 19.65 -3.82
N VAL A 236 -7.40 20.10 -3.46
CA VAL A 236 -8.59 19.23 -3.31
C VAL A 236 -9.49 19.34 -4.53
N ILE A 237 -9.88 18.20 -5.10
CA ILE A 237 -10.86 18.13 -6.19
C ILE A 237 -12.22 18.68 -5.75
N ASN A 238 -13.01 19.25 -6.66
CA ASN A 238 -14.40 19.56 -6.35
C ASN A 238 -15.26 18.28 -6.34
N VAL A 239 -15.37 17.63 -5.17
CA VAL A 239 -16.10 16.36 -5.01
C VAL A 239 -17.54 16.47 -5.48
N GLY A 240 -18.24 17.58 -5.16
CA GLY A 240 -19.64 17.77 -5.56
C GLY A 240 -19.84 17.77 -7.08
N ARG A 241 -18.98 18.48 -7.81
CA ARG A 241 -19.01 18.52 -9.29
C ARG A 241 -18.62 17.19 -9.92
N LEU A 242 -17.67 16.47 -9.31
CA LEU A 242 -17.31 15.12 -9.76
C LEU A 242 -18.51 14.17 -9.61
N LYS A 243 -19.24 14.23 -8.49
CA LYS A 243 -20.44 13.40 -8.28
C LYS A 243 -21.58 13.74 -9.23
N ASP A 244 -21.70 15.00 -9.62
CA ASP A 244 -22.67 15.49 -10.61
C ASP A 244 -22.32 15.08 -12.05
N GLY A 245 -21.12 14.52 -12.28
CA GLY A 245 -20.65 14.11 -13.61
C GLY A 245 -20.18 15.27 -14.49
N ASP A 246 -19.86 16.43 -13.89
CA ASP A 246 -19.41 17.64 -14.59
C ASP A 246 -17.90 17.58 -14.86
N ASP A 247 -17.49 16.64 -15.73
CA ASP A 247 -16.09 16.34 -16.02
C ASP A 247 -15.33 17.55 -16.61
N ASP A 248 -16.01 18.38 -17.41
CA ASP A 248 -15.45 19.62 -17.97
C ASP A 248 -15.09 20.62 -16.86
N TYR A 249 -15.95 20.77 -15.85
CA TYR A 249 -15.65 21.59 -14.70
C TYR A 249 -14.44 21.04 -13.94
N ILE A 250 -14.37 19.73 -13.70
CA ILE A 250 -13.26 19.09 -12.99
C ILE A 250 -11.93 19.27 -13.73
N LEU A 251 -11.91 19.07 -15.05
CA LEU A 251 -10.71 19.31 -15.85
C LEU A 251 -10.24 20.75 -15.75
N ARG A 252 -11.17 21.71 -15.84
CA ARG A 252 -10.87 23.14 -15.68
C ARG A 252 -10.36 23.46 -14.27
N ASP A 253 -10.96 22.88 -13.24
CA ASP A 253 -10.60 23.05 -11.83
C ASP A 253 -9.18 22.55 -11.54
N ILE A 254 -8.83 21.36 -12.01
CA ILE A 254 -7.49 20.79 -11.82
C ILE A 254 -6.46 21.58 -12.65
N ARG A 255 -6.76 21.90 -13.91
CA ARG A 255 -5.85 22.68 -14.78
C ARG A 255 -5.53 24.06 -14.23
N ALA A 256 -6.50 24.72 -13.59
CA ALA A 256 -6.28 26.02 -12.97
C ALA A 256 -5.16 25.99 -11.91
N VAL A 257 -4.86 24.83 -11.33
CA VAL A 257 -3.75 24.64 -10.39
C VAL A 257 -2.53 24.01 -11.05
N THR A 258 -2.70 22.94 -11.85
CA THR A 258 -1.56 22.21 -12.44
C THR A 258 -0.78 23.06 -13.44
N ASP A 259 -1.44 23.95 -14.19
CA ASP A 259 -0.77 24.87 -15.11
C ASP A 259 0.10 25.88 -14.34
N VAL A 260 -0.41 26.42 -13.23
CA VAL A 260 0.34 27.32 -12.34
C VAL A 260 1.52 26.60 -11.70
N CYS A 261 1.35 25.34 -11.30
CA CYS A 261 2.43 24.52 -10.76
C CYS A 261 3.53 24.31 -11.80
N ARG A 262 3.17 23.96 -13.04
CA ARG A 262 4.13 23.79 -14.13
C ARG A 262 4.87 25.08 -14.47
N GLU A 263 4.17 26.22 -14.55
CA GLU A 263 4.79 27.54 -14.72
C GLU A 263 5.81 27.86 -13.62
N GLY A 264 5.47 27.51 -12.38
CA GLY A 264 6.30 27.74 -11.19
C GLY A 264 7.37 26.67 -10.91
N GLY A 265 7.41 25.58 -11.69
CA GLY A 265 8.29 24.44 -11.43
C GLY A 265 7.96 23.67 -10.13
N ALA A 266 6.70 23.73 -9.68
CA ALA A 266 6.21 23.02 -8.51
C ALA A 266 5.51 21.72 -8.88
N VAL A 267 5.56 20.72 -7.99
CA VAL A 267 4.85 19.44 -8.13
C VAL A 267 3.39 19.60 -7.72
N SER A 268 2.48 19.08 -8.52
CA SER A 268 1.03 19.14 -8.30
C SER A 268 0.45 17.79 -7.86
N LYS A 269 -0.39 17.80 -6.82
CA LYS A 269 -1.06 16.61 -6.29
C LYS A 269 -2.56 16.87 -6.13
N VAL A 270 -3.40 15.97 -6.64
CA VAL A 270 -4.86 16.09 -6.55
C VAL A 270 -5.40 15.16 -5.48
N ILE A 271 -5.90 15.73 -4.37
CA ILE A 271 -6.63 15.00 -3.34
C ILE A 271 -8.03 14.70 -3.86
N ILE A 272 -8.35 13.41 -4.04
CA ILE A 272 -9.65 12.98 -4.57
C ILE A 272 -10.71 12.76 -3.48
N GLU A 273 -10.28 12.70 -2.22
CA GLU A 273 -11.12 12.42 -1.04
C GLU A 273 -11.88 11.09 -1.16
N THR A 274 -11.14 9.99 -1.18
CA THR A 274 -11.65 8.63 -1.46
C THR A 274 -12.83 8.22 -0.56
N ALA A 275 -12.89 8.71 0.68
CA ALA A 275 -13.96 8.42 1.63
C ALA A 275 -15.36 8.87 1.15
N LEU A 276 -15.43 9.74 0.16
CA LEU A 276 -16.68 10.27 -0.40
C LEU A 276 -17.03 9.69 -1.77
N LEU A 277 -16.17 8.83 -2.33
CA LEU A 277 -16.27 8.37 -3.72
C LEU A 277 -16.51 6.86 -3.81
N THR A 278 -17.28 6.43 -4.83
CA THR A 278 -17.30 5.03 -5.27
C THR A 278 -16.02 4.67 -6.02
N ASP A 279 -15.78 3.39 -6.28
CA ASP A 279 -14.60 2.96 -7.03
C ASP A 279 -14.60 3.49 -8.47
N GLU A 280 -15.77 3.57 -9.12
CA GLU A 280 -15.90 4.19 -10.44
C GLU A 280 -15.56 5.69 -10.41
N GLU A 281 -16.03 6.40 -9.37
CA GLU A 281 -15.71 7.81 -9.19
C GLU A 281 -14.22 8.04 -8.89
N LYS A 282 -13.57 7.13 -8.14
CA LYS A 282 -12.11 7.18 -7.87
C LYS A 282 -11.32 6.99 -9.17
N VAL A 283 -11.70 6.03 -10.01
CA VAL A 283 -11.07 5.83 -11.32
C VAL A 283 -11.24 7.07 -12.18
N ARG A 284 -12.47 7.61 -12.29
CA ARG A 284 -12.73 8.85 -13.05
C ARG A 284 -11.92 10.03 -12.54
N ALA A 285 -11.83 10.24 -11.22
CA ALA A 285 -11.01 11.30 -10.64
C ALA A 285 -9.52 11.16 -11.01
N CYS A 286 -8.99 9.94 -11.02
CA CYS A 286 -7.62 9.65 -11.42
C CYS A 286 -7.39 9.94 -12.91
N GLU A 287 -8.31 9.53 -13.78
CA GLU A 287 -8.22 9.80 -15.22
C GLU A 287 -8.30 11.30 -15.54
N LEU A 288 -9.21 12.04 -14.89
CA LEU A 288 -9.32 13.49 -15.07
C LEU A 288 -8.06 14.21 -14.55
N SER A 289 -7.51 13.77 -13.42
CA SER A 289 -6.22 14.28 -12.89
C SER A 289 -5.08 14.06 -13.88
N ARG A 290 -5.03 12.89 -14.54
CA ARG A 290 -4.08 12.58 -15.60
C ARG A 290 -4.25 13.47 -16.82
N CYS A 291 -5.49 13.66 -17.30
CA CYS A 291 -5.81 14.52 -18.44
C CYS A 291 -5.52 16.01 -18.16
N ALA A 292 -5.50 16.41 -16.89
CA ALA A 292 -5.09 17.73 -16.42
C ALA A 292 -3.60 17.82 -16.09
N HIS A 293 -2.81 16.78 -16.38
CA HIS A 293 -1.36 16.72 -16.19
C HIS A 293 -0.89 16.95 -14.75
N ALA A 294 -1.65 16.45 -13.76
CA ALA A 294 -1.18 16.38 -12.39
C ALA A 294 -0.01 15.40 -12.27
N ASP A 295 0.88 15.62 -11.30
CA ASP A 295 2.01 14.71 -11.04
C ASP A 295 1.62 13.57 -10.12
N PHE A 296 0.71 13.85 -9.17
CA PHE A 296 0.18 12.88 -8.21
C PHE A 296 -1.34 12.88 -8.13
N VAL A 297 -1.88 11.74 -7.77
CA VAL A 297 -3.16 11.63 -7.06
C VAL A 297 -2.94 11.32 -5.59
N LYS A 298 -3.79 11.86 -4.72
CA LYS A 298 -3.72 11.73 -3.26
C LYS A 298 -5.06 11.27 -2.70
N THR A 299 -5.03 10.38 -1.71
CA THR A 299 -6.25 9.77 -1.16
C THR A 299 -7.18 10.78 -0.46
N SER A 300 -6.72 11.42 0.62
CA SER A 300 -7.62 12.03 1.60
C SER A 300 -7.06 13.33 2.17
N THR A 301 -7.93 14.19 2.70
CA THR A 301 -7.51 15.41 3.41
C THR A 301 -7.15 15.14 4.87
N GLY A 302 -7.73 14.09 5.47
CA GLY A 302 -7.71 13.85 6.91
C GLY A 302 -8.76 14.62 7.70
N PHE A 303 -9.66 15.35 7.02
CA PHE A 303 -10.78 16.10 7.61
C PHE A 303 -12.16 15.49 7.30
N SER A 304 -12.20 14.40 6.52
CA SER A 304 -13.41 13.65 6.19
C SER A 304 -13.62 12.45 7.13
N SER A 305 -14.62 11.62 6.85
CA SER A 305 -15.02 10.44 7.64
C SER A 305 -14.06 9.24 7.53
N GLY A 306 -13.15 9.25 6.55
CA GLY A 306 -12.19 8.17 6.29
C GLY A 306 -10.82 8.67 5.85
N GLY A 307 -9.86 7.74 5.76
CA GLY A 307 -8.48 8.01 5.35
C GLY A 307 -8.00 7.04 4.25
N ALA A 308 -6.69 6.90 4.10
CA ALA A 308 -6.09 5.99 3.12
C ALA A 308 -6.37 4.52 3.48
N THR A 309 -6.80 3.75 2.47
CA THR A 309 -6.88 2.28 2.52
C THR A 309 -5.92 1.69 1.49
N ALA A 310 -5.45 0.47 1.72
CA ALA A 310 -4.53 -0.19 0.77
C ALA A 310 -5.24 -0.50 -0.55
N GLU A 311 -6.53 -0.79 -0.47
CA GLU A 311 -7.42 -1.09 -1.58
C GLU A 311 -7.59 0.15 -2.49
N ASP A 312 -7.83 1.33 -1.90
CA ASP A 312 -7.88 2.59 -2.66
C ASP A 312 -6.54 2.91 -3.32
N ILE A 313 -5.42 2.71 -2.60
CA ILE A 313 -4.08 2.96 -3.15
C ILE A 313 -3.81 2.06 -4.34
N ALA A 314 -4.08 0.75 -4.22
CA ALA A 314 -3.87 -0.20 -5.31
C ALA A 314 -4.75 0.14 -6.52
N LEU A 315 -6.00 0.53 -6.30
CA LEU A 315 -6.91 0.98 -7.35
C LEU A 315 -6.34 2.21 -8.07
N MET A 316 -6.01 3.27 -7.35
CA MET A 316 -5.46 4.51 -7.91
C MET A 316 -4.15 4.24 -8.67
N ALA A 317 -3.24 3.47 -8.08
CA ALA A 317 -1.96 3.10 -8.67
C ALA A 317 -2.13 2.36 -10.01
N SER A 318 -3.11 1.46 -10.10
CA SER A 318 -3.41 0.73 -11.34
C SER A 318 -3.82 1.65 -12.51
N VAL A 319 -4.41 2.80 -12.21
CA VAL A 319 -4.85 3.79 -13.19
C VAL A 319 -3.71 4.74 -13.57
N VAL A 320 -2.94 5.24 -12.59
CA VAL A 320 -2.04 6.38 -12.81
C VAL A 320 -0.58 5.98 -13.10
N HIS A 321 -0.08 4.87 -12.53
CA HIS A 321 1.31 4.45 -12.74
C HIS A 321 1.66 4.17 -14.21
N PRO A 322 0.80 3.54 -15.05
CA PRO A 322 1.09 3.36 -16.46
C PRO A 322 1.32 4.66 -17.24
N ALA A 323 0.85 5.80 -16.70
CA ALA A 323 1.04 7.13 -17.27
C ALA A 323 2.21 7.91 -16.64
N GLY A 324 2.98 7.30 -15.74
CA GLY A 324 4.11 7.94 -15.06
C GLY A 324 3.72 8.91 -13.94
N MET A 325 2.46 8.91 -13.53
CA MET A 325 1.99 9.64 -12.35
C MET A 325 2.21 8.84 -11.08
N GLU A 326 2.26 9.52 -9.95
CA GLU A 326 2.56 8.97 -8.64
C GLU A 326 1.32 8.96 -7.70
N VAL A 327 1.38 8.19 -6.61
CA VAL A 327 0.27 8.08 -5.62
C VAL A 327 0.74 8.47 -4.23
N LYS A 328 0.01 9.40 -3.60
CA LYS A 328 0.22 9.81 -2.21
C LYS A 328 -0.87 9.26 -1.28
N ALA A 329 -0.49 8.41 -0.34
CA ALA A 329 -1.36 7.95 0.73
C ALA A 329 -1.40 8.95 1.89
N SER A 330 -2.59 9.30 2.38
CA SER A 330 -2.75 10.22 3.50
C SER A 330 -4.07 10.02 4.23
N GLY A 331 -4.09 10.36 5.52
CA GLY A 331 -5.22 10.14 6.42
C GLY A 331 -5.11 8.80 7.14
N GLY A 332 -4.96 8.83 8.47
CA GLY A 332 -4.97 7.63 9.32
C GLY A 332 -3.64 6.87 9.46
N ILE A 333 -2.58 7.24 8.73
CA ILE A 333 -1.27 6.57 8.76
C ILE A 333 -0.49 7.00 10.01
N ARG A 334 -0.34 6.10 11.00
CA ARG A 334 0.23 6.45 12.32
C ARG A 334 1.41 5.58 12.74
N SER A 335 1.59 4.42 12.10
CA SER A 335 2.66 3.48 12.41
C SER A 335 3.51 3.12 11.18
N PHE A 336 4.68 2.56 11.42
CA PHE A 336 5.52 1.97 10.38
C PHE A 336 4.78 0.91 9.56
N ILE A 337 3.96 0.08 10.21
CA ILE A 337 3.19 -0.97 9.56
C ILE A 337 2.15 -0.37 8.60
N ASP A 338 1.45 0.70 9.02
CA ASP A 338 0.51 1.40 8.15
C ASP A 338 1.22 1.97 6.93
N ALA A 339 2.34 2.66 7.14
CA ALA A 339 3.12 3.26 6.06
C ALA A 339 3.63 2.20 5.07
N LYS A 340 4.17 1.08 5.58
CA LYS A 340 4.62 -0.04 4.75
C LYS A 340 3.46 -0.62 3.94
N ARG A 341 2.29 -0.85 4.56
CA ARG A 341 1.11 -1.37 3.87
C ARG A 341 0.69 -0.46 2.70
N MET A 342 0.75 0.86 2.88
CA MET A 342 0.44 1.80 1.80
C MET A 342 1.48 1.77 0.68
N ILE A 343 2.77 1.70 1.03
CA ILE A 343 3.87 1.61 0.04
C ILE A 343 3.76 0.31 -0.77
N ASP A 344 3.55 -0.82 -0.09
CA ASP A 344 3.38 -2.13 -0.72
C ASP A 344 2.15 -2.16 -1.66
N ALA A 345 1.10 -1.38 -1.36
CA ALA A 345 -0.07 -1.23 -2.21
C ALA A 345 0.16 -0.33 -3.44
N GLY A 346 1.27 0.42 -3.50
CA GLY A 346 1.64 1.29 -4.62
C GLY A 346 1.83 2.76 -4.28
N ALA A 347 1.75 3.18 -3.01
CA ALA A 347 2.03 4.56 -2.64
C ALA A 347 3.52 4.90 -2.80
N THR A 348 3.81 6.01 -3.47
CA THR A 348 5.17 6.57 -3.60
C THR A 348 5.40 7.77 -2.68
N ARG A 349 4.35 8.24 -1.98
CA ARG A 349 4.43 9.26 -0.94
C ARG A 349 3.43 9.00 0.20
N ILE A 350 3.81 9.40 1.40
CA ILE A 350 3.02 9.29 2.63
C ILE A 350 2.83 10.69 3.23
N GLY A 351 1.58 11.13 3.38
CA GLY A 351 1.23 12.30 4.18
C GLY A 351 0.88 11.89 5.60
N ALA A 352 1.71 12.27 6.57
CA ALA A 352 1.51 11.92 7.97
C ALA A 352 1.96 13.03 8.93
N SER A 353 1.23 13.20 10.04
CA SER A 353 1.66 14.01 11.19
C SER A 353 2.45 13.20 12.22
N ALA A 354 2.40 11.86 12.12
CA ALA A 354 3.14 10.92 12.95
C ALA A 354 4.49 10.50 12.31
N GLY A 355 5.08 11.35 11.44
CA GLY A 355 6.25 11.00 10.65
C GLY A 355 7.45 10.53 11.50
N ILE A 356 7.69 11.17 12.64
CA ILE A 356 8.76 10.79 13.57
C ILE A 356 8.55 9.39 14.12
N THR A 357 7.34 9.11 14.63
CA THR A 357 6.97 7.78 15.17
C THR A 357 7.20 6.70 14.12
N ILE A 358 6.70 6.94 12.90
CA ILE A 358 6.85 6.03 11.76
C ILE A 358 8.33 5.71 11.48
N VAL A 359 9.19 6.73 11.43
CA VAL A 359 10.64 6.53 11.18
C VAL A 359 11.35 5.87 12.35
N GLN A 360 11.01 6.22 13.60
CA GLN A 360 11.59 5.60 14.78
C GLN A 360 11.25 4.11 14.89
N GLU A 361 10.00 3.75 14.60
CA GLU A 361 9.55 2.36 14.52
C GLU A 361 10.31 1.61 13.40
N ALA A 362 10.46 2.22 12.23
CA ALA A 362 11.21 1.63 11.11
C ALA A 362 12.67 1.37 11.48
N ARG A 363 13.37 2.37 12.06
CA ARG A 363 14.77 2.24 12.51
C ARG A 363 14.95 1.15 13.56
N SER A 364 13.99 1.04 14.48
CA SER A 364 14.00 0.00 15.52
C SER A 364 13.80 -1.40 14.94
N ALA A 365 13.03 -1.52 13.86
CA ALA A 365 12.84 -2.77 13.13
C ALA A 365 14.06 -3.18 12.27
N SER A 366 14.90 -2.22 11.87
CA SER A 366 16.14 -2.46 11.11
C SER A 366 17.39 -2.70 11.99
N ALA A 367 17.38 -2.24 13.24
CA ALA A 367 18.52 -2.34 14.16
C ALA A 367 18.54 -3.63 15.02
N GLN A 368 17.57 -4.53 14.81
CA GLN A 368 17.42 -5.84 15.48
C GLN A 368 17.39 -6.95 14.43
#